data_AF-A0A3D1PIC5-F1
#
_entry.id   AF-A0A3D1PIC5-F1
#
_cell.length_a   1.000
_cell.length_b   1.000
_cell.length_c   1.000
_cell.angle_alpha   90.00
_cell.angle_beta   90.00
_cell.angle_gamma   90.00
#
_symmetry.space_group_name_H-M   'P 1'
#
loop_
_entity.id
_entity.type
_entity.pdbx_description
1 polymer ?
#
loop_
_entity_poly.entity_id
_entity_poly.type
_entity_poly.pdbx_seq_one_letter_code
_entity_poly.pdbx_strand_id
1 'polypeptide(L)'
;YPLKVEDIPSSNGRAARGKPLVSLLPNGATSGTETIVTHFLLPEEPENYQIILVTKLGRIKRLLAEELVSLTNRGLTTIKFKDDDQLVSVQLIQPGQNLILASAGGRLLRFQANDEQVPIMGRTAMGLQALR
;
A
#
# COMPACT_ATOMS: atom_id res chain seq x y z
N TYR A 1 -2.98 -7.84 -2.93
CA TYR A 1 -3.70 -9.12 -3.08
C TYR A 1 -4.61 -9.31 -1.88
N PRO A 2 -5.83 -9.83 -2.07
CA PRO A 2 -6.70 -10.17 -0.95
C PRO A 2 -6.21 -11.45 -0.25
N LEU A 3 -6.31 -11.49 1.07
CA LEU A 3 -6.16 -12.68 1.90
C LEU A 3 -7.26 -12.62 2.96
N LYS A 4 -8.13 -13.63 3.00
CA LYS A 4 -9.17 -13.65 4.01
C LYS A 4 -8.56 -14.06 5.35
N VAL A 5 -9.04 -13.44 6.42
CA VAL A 5 -8.56 -13.74 7.78
C VAL A 5 -8.84 -15.20 8.15
N GLU A 6 -9.95 -15.78 7.67
CA GLU A 6 -10.31 -17.19 7.87
C GLU A 6 -9.32 -18.18 7.23
N ASP A 7 -8.62 -17.77 6.17
CA ASP A 7 -7.63 -18.61 5.48
C ASP A 7 -6.27 -18.62 6.21
N ILE A 8 -6.08 -17.74 7.20
CA ILE A 8 -4.87 -17.69 8.02
C ILE A 8 -4.95 -18.81 9.06
N PRO A 9 -4.04 -19.81 9.03
CA PRO A 9 -4.10 -20.92 9.96
C PRO A 9 -3.92 -20.45 11.40
N SER A 10 -4.79 -20.91 12.29
CA SER A 10 -4.58 -20.75 13.73
C SER A 10 -3.34 -21.53 14.15
N SER A 11 -2.47 -20.91 14.95
CA SER A 11 -1.30 -21.60 15.49
C SER A 11 -1.59 -22.08 16.90
N ASN A 12 -1.54 -23.39 17.13
CA ASN A 12 -1.72 -23.97 18.45
C ASN A 12 -0.43 -23.79 19.29
N GLY A 13 -0.45 -22.81 20.20
CA GLY A 13 0.60 -22.59 21.19
C GLY A 13 1.46 -21.34 20.93
N ARG A 14 1.84 -20.65 22.01
CA ARG A 14 2.62 -19.40 21.99
C ARG A 14 3.99 -19.48 21.29
N ALA A 15 4.54 -20.69 21.12
CA ALA A 15 5.84 -20.92 20.50
C ALA A 15 5.78 -21.26 18.99
N ALA A 16 4.57 -21.41 18.42
CA ALA A 16 4.41 -21.76 17.02
C ALA A 16 4.77 -20.58 16.11
N ARG A 17 5.60 -20.82 15.09
CA ARG A 17 6.09 -19.78 14.15
C ARG A 17 5.08 -19.40 13.06
N GLY A 18 3.92 -20.05 13.02
CA GLY A 18 2.91 -19.84 11.96
C GLY A 18 3.39 -20.29 10.58
N LYS A 19 2.68 -19.81 9.54
CA LYS A 19 3.09 -19.99 8.13
C LYS A 19 3.63 -18.67 7.57
N PRO A 20 4.62 -18.72 6.65
CA PRO A 20 5.06 -17.53 5.93
C PRO A 20 3.90 -16.88 5.17
N LEU A 21 3.72 -15.56 5.29
CA LEU A 21 2.62 -14.84 4.63
C LEU A 21 2.62 -15.03 3.11
N VAL A 22 3.80 -15.04 2.49
CA VAL A 22 3.98 -15.27 1.04
C VAL A 22 3.37 -16.61 0.60
N SER A 23 3.42 -17.64 1.46
CA SER A 23 2.85 -18.96 1.15
C SER A 23 1.32 -19.00 1.16
N LEU A 24 0.67 -17.95 1.68
CA LEU A 24 -0.78 -17.80 1.72
C LEU A 24 -1.30 -16.97 0.53
N LEU A 25 -0.41 -16.39 -0.27
CA LEU A 25 -0.82 -15.57 -1.42
C LEU A 25 -1.07 -16.44 -2.67
N PRO A 26 -1.94 -16.01 -3.60
CA PRO A 26 -2.15 -16.71 -4.86
C PRO A 26 -0.85 -16.86 -5.67
N ASN A 27 -0.73 -17.93 -6.48
CA ASN A 27 0.48 -18.21 -7.26
C ASN A 27 0.99 -17.02 -8.10
N GLY A 28 0.06 -16.22 -8.65
CA GLY A 28 0.40 -15.02 -9.43
C GLY A 28 1.01 -13.86 -8.63
N ALA A 29 1.00 -13.93 -7.29
CA ALA A 29 1.71 -13.01 -6.40
C ALA A 29 3.10 -13.52 -6.02
N THR A 30 3.40 -14.80 -6.29
CA THR A 30 4.62 -15.49 -5.83
C THR A 30 5.56 -15.86 -6.98
N SER A 31 5.19 -15.56 -8.22
CA SER A 31 5.92 -15.99 -9.42
C SER A 31 7.11 -15.09 -9.79
N GLY A 32 7.32 -13.97 -9.09
CA GLY A 32 8.36 -12.99 -9.38
C GLY A 32 9.32 -12.76 -8.21
N THR A 33 10.20 -11.77 -8.37
CA THR A 33 11.11 -11.26 -7.33
C THR A 33 10.46 -10.20 -6.44
N GLU A 34 9.14 -10.06 -6.54
CA GLU A 34 8.37 -9.06 -5.81
C GLU A 34 8.32 -9.38 -4.32
N THR A 35 8.34 -8.34 -3.49
CA THR A 35 8.27 -8.45 -2.03
C THR A 35 7.04 -7.75 -1.48
N ILE A 36 6.52 -8.25 -0.37
CA ILE A 36 5.41 -7.61 0.34
C ILE A 36 5.92 -6.32 1.01
N VAL A 37 5.40 -5.17 0.57
CA VAL A 37 5.72 -3.86 1.15
C VAL A 37 4.90 -3.57 2.40
N THR A 38 3.62 -3.97 2.40
CA THR A 38 2.71 -3.73 3.52
C THR A 38 1.65 -4.83 3.60
N HIS A 39 0.96 -4.87 4.73
CA HIS A 39 -0.33 -5.55 4.90
C HIS A 39 -1.19 -4.71 5.83
N PHE A 40 -2.50 -4.70 5.61
CA PHE A 40 -3.47 -4.05 6.48
C PHE A 40 -4.82 -4.74 6.34
N LEU A 41 -5.68 -4.57 7.35
CA LEU A 41 -7.08 -4.95 7.27
C LEU A 41 -7.83 -3.86 6.51
N LEU A 42 -8.58 -4.25 5.49
CA LEU A 42 -9.49 -3.31 4.83
C LEU A 42 -10.62 -2.98 5.81
N PRO A 43 -10.88 -1.69 6.11
CA PRO A 43 -12.01 -1.30 6.96
C PRO A 43 -13.34 -1.72 6.35
N GLU A 44 -14.37 -1.85 7.19
CA GLU A 44 -15.74 -2.16 6.76
C GLU A 44 -16.33 -1.07 5.85
N GLU A 45 -15.98 0.19 6.10
CA GLU A 45 -16.39 1.37 5.32
C GLU A 45 -15.18 1.99 4.59
N PRO A 46 -14.66 1.35 3.53
CA PRO A 46 -13.46 1.80 2.82
C PRO A 46 -13.61 3.18 2.16
N GLU A 47 -14.83 3.64 1.88
CA GLU A 47 -15.14 4.99 1.38
C GLU A 47 -14.65 6.10 2.32
N ASN A 48 -14.53 5.82 3.63
CA ASN A 48 -14.05 6.76 4.64
C ASN A 48 -12.52 6.83 4.72
N TYR A 49 -11.82 6.03 3.91
CA TYR A 49 -10.36 5.90 3.95
C TYR A 49 -9.71 6.15 2.60
N GLN A 50 -8.43 6.51 2.67
CA GLN A 50 -7.58 6.77 1.53
C GLN A 50 -6.26 6.04 1.73
N ILE A 51 -5.53 5.80 0.64
CA ILE A 51 -4.26 5.10 0.65
C ILE A 51 -3.20 6.03 0.09
N ILE A 52 -2.13 6.19 0.86
CA ILE A 52 -0.91 6.86 0.43
C ILE A 52 0.08 5.79 -0.01
N LEU A 53 0.59 5.94 -1.23
CA LEU A 53 1.65 5.12 -1.80
C LEU A 53 2.89 5.99 -1.95
N VAL A 54 4.05 5.50 -1.53
CA VAL A 54 5.34 6.17 -1.69
C VAL A 54 6.34 5.25 -2.35
N THR A 55 7.06 5.77 -3.35
CA THR A 55 8.06 5.01 -4.11
C THR A 55 9.49 5.39 -3.73
N LYS A 56 10.43 4.53 -4.10
CA LYS A 56 11.88 4.70 -3.85
C LYS A 56 12.41 5.99 -4.46
N LEU A 57 11.91 6.37 -5.64
CA LEU A 57 12.29 7.62 -6.31
C LEU A 57 11.52 8.85 -5.79
N GLY A 58 10.92 8.77 -4.59
CA GLY A 58 10.30 9.91 -3.92
C GLY A 58 8.97 10.34 -4.54
N ARG A 59 8.28 9.45 -5.25
CA ARG A 59 6.93 9.72 -5.75
C ARG A 59 5.91 9.42 -4.67
N ILE A 60 4.85 10.22 -4.62
CA ILE A 60 3.71 10.03 -3.73
C ILE A 60 2.41 9.95 -4.53
N LYS A 61 1.49 9.07 -4.13
CA LYS A 61 0.17 8.98 -4.72
C LYS A 61 -0.88 8.78 -3.63
N ARG A 62 -2.01 9.47 -3.76
CA ARG A 62 -3.20 9.24 -2.94
C ARG A 62 -4.30 8.59 -3.79
N LEU A 63 -4.93 7.55 -3.26
CA LEU A 63 -5.98 6.76 -3.90
C LEU A 63 -7.12 6.57 -2.88
N LEU A 64 -8.38 6.52 -3.32
CA LEU A 64 -9.49 6.14 -2.43
C LEU A 64 -9.40 4.66 -2.07
N ALA A 65 -9.67 4.29 -0.82
CA ALA A 65 -9.56 2.88 -0.41
C ALA A 65 -10.69 2.00 -1.01
N GLU A 66 -11.81 2.60 -1.43
CA GLU A 66 -12.89 1.91 -2.16
C GLU A 66 -12.41 1.23 -3.46
N GLU A 67 -11.33 1.74 -4.06
CA GLU A 67 -10.70 1.14 -5.25
C GLU A 67 -10.17 -0.27 -4.97
N LEU A 68 -10.01 -0.65 -3.70
CA LEU A 68 -9.61 -1.99 -3.26
C LEU A 68 -10.77 -2.95 -3.01
N VAL A 69 -12.03 -2.53 -3.11
CA VAL A 69 -13.18 -3.41 -2.81
C VAL A 69 -13.34 -4.51 -3.85
N SER A 70 -12.97 -4.25 -5.11
CA SER A 70 -13.09 -5.21 -6.23
C SER A 70 -11.87 -6.13 -6.40
N LEU A 71 -11.16 -6.44 -5.31
CA LEU A 71 -9.98 -7.29 -5.35
C LEU A 71 -10.32 -8.74 -5.71
N THR A 72 -9.65 -9.27 -6.74
CA THR A 72 -9.68 -10.69 -7.08
C THR A 72 -8.35 -11.35 -6.76
N ASN A 73 -8.28 -12.68 -6.84
CA ASN A 73 -7.04 -13.44 -6.67
C ASN A 73 -5.96 -13.10 -7.72
N ARG A 74 -6.31 -12.40 -8.81
CA ARG A 74 -5.36 -11.88 -9.79
C ARG A 74 -4.61 -10.64 -9.31
N GLY A 75 -4.97 -10.09 -8.15
CA GLY A 75 -4.44 -8.83 -7.68
C GLY A 75 -5.06 -7.63 -8.41
N LEU A 76 -4.50 -6.46 -8.13
CA LEU A 76 -5.02 -5.18 -8.60
C LEU A 76 -3.87 -4.19 -8.73
N THR A 77 -3.68 -3.63 -9.92
CA THR A 77 -2.71 -2.54 -10.10
C THR A 77 -3.20 -1.27 -9.41
N THR A 78 -2.42 -0.75 -8.47
CA THR A 78 -2.72 0.47 -7.69
C THR A 78 -1.80 1.64 -8.05
N ILE A 79 -0.67 1.38 -8.71
CA ILE A 79 0.30 2.39 -9.17
C ILE A 79 1.07 1.84 -10.36
N LYS A 80 1.47 2.72 -11.29
CA LYS A 80 2.45 2.41 -12.33
C LYS A 80 3.80 3.02 -11.95
N PHE A 81 4.87 2.27 -12.20
CA PHE A 81 6.24 2.70 -11.91
C PHE A 81 6.92 3.23 -13.17
N LYS A 82 7.95 4.05 -12.95
CA LYS A 82 9.02 4.29 -13.92
C LYS A 82 10.04 3.15 -13.79
N ASP A 83 10.92 3.02 -14.77
CA ASP A 83 12.06 2.11 -14.69
C ASP A 83 12.88 2.41 -13.42
N ASP A 84 13.40 1.35 -12.79
CA ASP A 84 14.16 1.37 -11.53
C ASP A 84 13.44 1.96 -10.30
N ASP A 85 12.13 2.22 -10.38
CA ASP A 85 11.31 2.62 -9.24
C ASP A 85 10.61 1.42 -8.61
N GLN A 86 10.36 1.50 -7.31
CA GLN A 86 9.64 0.47 -6.57
C GLN A 86 8.84 1.10 -5.44
N LEU A 87 7.74 0.46 -5.06
CA LEU A 87 6.96 0.87 -3.89
C LEU A 87 7.76 0.58 -2.62
N VAL A 88 7.81 1.55 -1.70
CA VAL A 88 8.55 1.40 -0.42
C VAL A 88 7.67 1.61 0.79
N SER A 89 6.52 2.28 0.64
CA SER A 89 5.58 2.47 1.73
C SER A 89 4.16 2.58 1.21
N VAL A 90 3.24 2.08 2.02
CA VAL A 90 1.79 2.21 1.84
C VAL A 90 1.17 2.48 3.21
N GLN A 91 0.32 3.49 3.29
CA GLN A 91 -0.39 3.85 4.52
C GLN A 91 -1.87 4.03 4.22
N LEU A 92 -2.72 3.40 5.04
CA LEU A 92 -4.15 3.68 5.08
C LEU A 92 -4.37 4.88 6.00
N ILE A 93 -5.07 5.88 5.51
CA ILE A 93 -5.26 7.16 6.18
C ILE A 93 -6.72 7.59 6.10
N GLN A 94 -7.10 8.54 6.95
CA GLN A 94 -8.35 9.28 6.81
C GLN A 94 -8.08 10.63 6.11
N PRO A 95 -9.09 11.21 5.44
CA PRO A 95 -8.97 12.54 4.83
C PRO A 95 -8.49 13.59 5.84
N GLY A 96 -7.60 14.48 5.42
CA GLY A 96 -7.14 15.59 6.27
C GLY A 96 -6.11 15.23 7.35
N GLN A 97 -5.66 13.98 7.43
CA GLN A 97 -4.54 13.60 8.32
C GLN A 97 -3.24 14.31 7.90
N ASN A 98 -2.41 14.65 8.90
CA ASN A 98 -1.06 15.15 8.66
C ASN A 98 -0.13 13.98 8.35
N LEU A 99 0.66 14.10 7.28
CA LEU A 99 1.64 13.12 6.84
C LEU A 99 3.04 13.69 6.99
N ILE A 100 3.99 12.82 7.31
CA ILE A 100 5.42 13.12 7.30
C ILE A 100 6.09 12.14 6.36
N LEU A 101 6.76 12.66 5.35
CA LEU A 101 7.59 11.91 4.44
C LEU A 101 9.06 12.18 4.76
N ALA A 102 9.81 11.10 5.02
CA ALA A 102 11.21 11.16 5.41
C ALA A 102 12.11 10.51 4.36
N SER A 103 13.28 11.10 4.13
CA SER A 103 14.32 10.51 3.28
C SER A 103 15.51 10.02 4.11
N ALA A 104 16.26 9.05 3.58
CA ALA A 104 17.50 8.57 4.19
C ALA A 104 18.57 9.67 4.33
N GLY A 105 18.48 10.75 3.54
CA GLY A 105 19.35 11.92 3.65
C GLY A 105 18.95 12.91 4.75
N GLY A 106 18.00 12.55 5.63
CA GLY A 106 17.58 13.38 6.76
C GLY A 106 16.61 14.52 6.39
N ARG A 107 16.04 14.52 5.18
CA ARG A 107 15.01 15.50 4.81
C ARG A 107 13.63 15.02 5.28
N LEU A 108 12.84 15.96 5.79
CA LEU A 108 11.45 15.74 6.20
C LEU A 108 10.55 16.71 5.45
N LEU A 109 9.45 16.19 4.91
CA LEU A 109 8.36 16.97 4.34
C LEU A 109 7.08 16.65 5.12
N ARG A 110 6.51 17.65 5.78
CA ARG A 110 5.21 17.55 6.46
C ARG A 110 4.15 18.27 5.65
N PHE A 111 3.03 17.62 5.42
CA PHE A 111 1.90 18.18 4.68
C PHE A 111 0.60 17.48 5.10
N GLN A 112 -0.54 18.05 4.74
CA GLN A 112 -1.84 17.44 4.99
C GLN A 112 -2.26 16.60 3.77
N ALA A 113 -2.90 15.45 4.00
CA ALA A 113 -3.51 14.65 2.95
C ALA A 113 -4.81 15.32 2.44
N ASN A 114 -4.65 16.29 1.53
CA ASN A 114 -5.73 17.03 0.90
C ASN A 114 -5.49 17.21 -0.61
N ASP A 115 -6.49 17.74 -1.32
CA ASP A 115 -6.46 17.83 -2.79
C ASP A 115 -5.42 18.81 -3.32
N GLU A 116 -5.07 19.84 -2.54
CA GLU A 116 -4.07 20.83 -2.92
C GLU A 116 -2.65 20.27 -2.86
N GLN A 117 -2.34 19.47 -1.83
CA GLN A 117 -1.00 18.95 -1.60
C GLN A 117 -0.76 17.61 -2.31
N VAL A 118 -1.74 16.71 -2.25
CA VAL A 118 -1.67 15.38 -2.88
C VAL A 118 -3.05 15.01 -3.43
N PRO A 119 -3.45 15.45 -4.62
CA PRO A 119 -4.76 15.11 -5.20
C PRO A 119 -4.99 13.59 -5.28
N ILE A 120 -6.26 13.19 -5.16
CA ILE A 120 -6.69 11.82 -5.41
C ILE A 120 -6.41 11.50 -6.88
N MET A 121 -5.83 10.33 -7.13
CA MET A 121 -5.50 9.87 -8.47
C MET A 121 -5.99 8.45 -8.70
N GLY A 122 -6.46 8.19 -9.92
CA GLY A 122 -6.88 6.85 -10.33
C GLY A 122 -5.74 5.82 -10.33
N ARG A 123 -6.11 4.54 -10.32
CA ARG A 123 -5.21 3.39 -10.15
C ARG A 123 -3.99 3.33 -11.07
N THR A 124 -4.09 3.79 -12.31
CA THR A 124 -3.00 3.73 -13.29
C THR A 124 -2.04 4.93 -13.23
N ALA A 125 -2.36 5.95 -12.43
CA ALA A 125 -1.49 7.10 -12.25
C ALA A 125 -0.18 6.76 -11.52
N MET A 126 0.88 7.50 -11.85
CA MET A 126 2.23 7.33 -11.27
C MET A 126 2.45 8.13 -9.99
N GLY A 127 1.49 8.95 -9.56
CA GLY A 127 1.68 9.90 -8.45
C GLY A 127 2.41 11.17 -8.85
N LEU A 128 2.70 12.03 -7.87
CA LEU A 128 3.45 13.28 -7.97
C LEU A 128 4.88 13.09 -7.47
N GLN A 129 5.80 13.98 -7.85
CA GLN A 129 7.12 14.03 -7.25
C GLN A 129 7.04 14.78 -5.92
N ALA A 130 7.32 14.12 -4.79
CA ALA A 130 7.30 14.74 -3.47
C ALA A 130 8.71 15.06 -2.95
N LEU A 131 9.66 14.15 -3.17
CA LEU A 131 11.06 14.33 -2.77
C LEU A 131 11.98 14.25 -3.98
N ARG A 132 13.11 14.94 -3.95
CA ARG A 132 14.25 14.74 -4.86
C ARG A 132 15.49 14.39 -4.06
#